data_AF-A0A7J4KDV7-F1
#
_entry.id   AF-A0A7J4KDV7-F1
#
_cell.length_a   1.000
_cell.length_b   1.000
_cell.length_c   1.000
_cell.angle_alpha   90.00
_cell.angle_beta   90.00
_cell.angle_gamma   90.00
#
_symmetry.space_group_name_H-M   'P 1'
#
loop_
_entity.id
_entity.type
_entity.pdbx_description
1 polymer ?
#
loop_
_entity_poly.entity_id
_entity_poly.type
_entity_poly.pdbx_seq_one_letter_code
_entity_poly.pdbx_strand_id
1 'polypeptide(L)'
;MSRAGDGTIVLTDWKTGEDRDEYESDLQMGIYVLWAMQYYGSDPEGIRSGLASLLTGTMRSYSFSYEDLWRIKQTILDDFTAMNASSAIGAYPASPAPGKCMSCPFATVCPESRRGEYVAGKV
;
A
#
# COMPACT_ATOMS: atom_id res chain seq x y z
N MET A 1 -11.86 -11.70 5.66
CA MET A 1 -11.03 -12.66 6.40
C MET A 1 -11.88 -13.88 6.74
N SER A 2 -11.30 -15.07 6.58
CA SER A 2 -11.92 -16.35 6.90
C SER A 2 -10.91 -17.28 7.58
N ARG A 3 -11.38 -18.43 8.07
CA ARG A 3 -10.53 -19.51 8.55
C ARG A 3 -10.71 -20.73 7.68
N ALA A 4 -9.60 -21.36 7.30
CA ALA A 4 -9.61 -22.66 6.65
C ALA A 4 -9.93 -23.77 7.66
N GLY A 5 -10.27 -24.96 7.15
CA GLY A 5 -10.61 -26.13 7.98
C GLY A 5 -9.46 -26.63 8.86
N ASP A 6 -8.22 -26.28 8.52
CA ASP A 6 -7.00 -26.56 9.29
C ASP A 6 -6.67 -25.46 10.33
N GLY A 7 -7.52 -24.44 10.46
CA GLY A 7 -7.33 -23.31 11.38
C GLY A 7 -6.53 -22.15 10.80
N THR A 8 -5.94 -22.29 9.61
CA THR A 8 -5.18 -21.23 8.91
C THR A 8 -6.04 -19.98 8.73
N ILE A 9 -5.47 -18.82 9.04
CA ILE A 9 -6.11 -17.53 8.81
C ILE A 9 -5.96 -17.16 7.34
N VAL A 10 -7.05 -16.79 6.69
CA VAL A 10 -7.05 -16.39 5.27
C VAL A 10 -7.41 -14.92 5.14
N LEU A 11 -6.46 -14.15 4.61
CA LEU A 11 -6.58 -12.74 4.26
C LEU A 11 -6.68 -12.63 2.74
N THR A 12 -7.75 -12.01 2.26
CA THR A 12 -7.97 -11.80 0.83
C THR A 12 -8.40 -10.36 0.61
N ASP A 13 -7.63 -9.65 -0.19
CA ASP A 13 -7.95 -8.31 -0.67
C ASP A 13 -8.53 -8.42 -2.08
N TRP A 14 -9.80 -8.06 -2.22
CA TRP A 14 -10.53 -8.17 -3.49
C TRP A 14 -10.41 -6.85 -4.25
N LYS A 15 -9.79 -6.88 -5.42
CA LYS A 15 -9.57 -5.70 -6.26
C LYS A 15 -10.38 -5.76 -7.54
N THR A 16 -10.85 -4.60 -7.98
CA THR A 16 -11.60 -4.42 -9.24
C THR A 16 -10.78 -3.72 -10.34
N GLY A 17 -9.62 -3.15 -10.00
CA GLY A 17 -8.74 -2.44 -10.93
C GLY A 17 -7.79 -3.36 -11.70
N GLU A 18 -7.03 -2.77 -12.63
CA GLU A 18 -5.93 -3.47 -13.30
C GLU A 18 -4.90 -3.96 -12.28
N ASP A 19 -4.38 -5.17 -12.49
CA ASP A 19 -3.27 -5.71 -11.70
C ASP A 19 -2.01 -4.94 -12.06
N ARG A 20 -1.61 -4.01 -11.19
CA ARG A 20 -0.39 -3.21 -11.36
C ARG A 20 0.60 -3.64 -10.29
N ASP A 21 1.55 -4.48 -10.68
CA ASP A 21 2.59 -5.04 -9.81
C ASP A 21 3.43 -3.96 -9.09
N GLU A 22 3.53 -2.76 -9.67
CA GLU A 22 4.45 -1.70 -9.21
C GLU A 22 4.00 -0.91 -7.97
N TYR A 23 2.76 -1.09 -7.47
CA TYR A 23 2.25 -0.24 -6.39
C TYR A 23 1.87 -1.02 -5.13
N GLU A 24 2.57 -0.71 -4.02
CA GLU A 24 2.18 -0.81 -2.61
C GLU A 24 1.54 -2.13 -2.10
N SER A 25 1.61 -3.20 -2.88
CA SER A 25 0.89 -4.44 -2.56
C SER A 25 1.53 -5.22 -1.41
N ASP A 26 2.87 -5.23 -1.30
CA ASP A 26 3.58 -5.83 -0.17
C ASP A 26 3.34 -5.09 1.14
N LEU A 27 3.39 -3.74 1.12
CA LEU A 27 3.14 -2.91 2.31
C LEU A 27 1.71 -3.11 2.81
N GLN A 28 0.71 -2.99 1.92
CA GLN A 28 -0.69 -3.19 2.28
C GLN A 28 -0.94 -4.60 2.84
N MET A 29 -0.46 -5.64 2.15
CA MET A 29 -0.72 -7.01 2.57
C MET A 29 0.03 -7.36 3.86
N GLY A 30 1.28 -6.90 4.01
CA GLY A 30 2.03 -7.11 5.24
C GLY A 30 1.44 -6.40 6.45
N ILE A 31 0.77 -5.24 6.28
CA ILE A 31 -0.02 -4.60 7.34
C ILE A 31 -1.16 -5.52 7.81
N TYR A 32 -1.89 -6.14 6.88
CA TYR A 32 -2.95 -7.08 7.25
C TYR A 32 -2.40 -8.32 7.97
N VAL A 33 -1.23 -8.81 7.56
CA VAL A 33 -0.55 -9.91 8.25
C VAL A 33 -0.12 -9.51 9.66
N LEU A 34 0.52 -8.34 9.85
CA LEU A 34 0.87 -7.80 11.17
C LEU A 34 -0.35 -7.69 12.09
N TRP A 35 -1.46 -7.14 11.57
CA TRP A 35 -2.72 -7.05 12.31
C TRP A 35 -3.22 -8.44 12.72
N ALA A 36 -3.22 -9.42 11.81
CA ALA A 36 -3.70 -10.76 12.08
C ALA A 36 -2.82 -11.49 13.11
N MET A 37 -1.50 -11.32 13.05
CA MET A 37 -0.59 -11.86 14.07
C MET A 37 -0.93 -11.31 15.45
N GLN A 38 -1.13 -10.00 15.57
CA GLN A 38 -1.44 -9.36 16.85
C GLN A 38 -2.82 -9.76 17.38
N TYR A 39 -3.83 -9.78 16.51
CA TYR A 39 -5.21 -10.05 16.92
C TYR A 39 -5.45 -11.53 17.25
N TYR A 40 -4.83 -12.44 16.50
CA TYR A 40 -5.05 -13.89 16.65
C TYR A 40 -3.93 -14.64 17.37
N GLY A 41 -2.81 -13.99 17.69
CA GLY A 41 -1.64 -14.64 18.29
C GLY A 41 -1.04 -15.71 17.38
N SER A 42 -1.06 -15.50 16.07
CA SER A 42 -0.55 -16.44 15.06
C SER A 42 0.85 -16.04 14.59
N ASP A 43 1.65 -17.04 14.21
CA ASP A 43 2.85 -16.85 13.40
C ASP A 43 2.49 -16.51 11.95
N PRO A 44 3.40 -15.89 11.17
CA PRO A 44 3.19 -15.57 9.75
C PRO A 44 2.83 -16.81 8.93
N GLU A 45 3.41 -17.96 9.26
CA GLU A 45 3.20 -19.25 8.59
C GLU A 45 1.76 -19.78 8.75
N GLY A 46 1.07 -19.36 9.82
CA GLY A 46 -0.34 -19.67 10.06
C GLY A 46 -1.31 -18.76 9.29
N ILE A 47 -0.80 -17.86 8.44
CA ILE A 47 -1.57 -16.85 7.71
C ILE A 47 -1.33 -17.00 6.20
N ARG A 48 -2.40 -17.30 5.46
CA ARG A 48 -2.41 -17.21 4.00
C ARG A 48 -2.93 -15.84 3.59
N SER A 49 -2.14 -15.11 2.83
CA SER A 49 -2.47 -13.75 2.40
C SER A 49 -2.40 -13.63 0.88
N GLY A 50 -3.32 -12.87 0.28
CA GLY A 50 -3.40 -12.76 -1.16
C GLY A 50 -4.31 -11.65 -1.66
N LEU A 51 -4.05 -11.25 -2.90
CA LEU A 51 -4.89 -10.32 -3.66
C LEU A 51 -5.67 -11.12 -4.71
N ALA A 52 -6.98 -10.95 -4.75
CA ALA A 52 -7.86 -11.54 -5.75
C ALA A 52 -8.38 -10.46 -6.71
N SER A 53 -8.05 -10.57 -7.99
CA SER A 53 -8.56 -9.69 -9.04
C SER A 53 -9.92 -10.18 -9.52
N LEU A 54 -10.94 -9.33 -9.39
CA LEU A 54 -12.28 -9.61 -9.90
C LEU A 54 -12.37 -9.50 -11.42
N LEU A 55 -11.45 -8.76 -12.05
CA LEU A 55 -11.43 -8.58 -13.50
C LEU A 55 -10.88 -9.81 -14.24
N THR A 56 -9.79 -10.37 -13.72
CA THR A 56 -9.05 -11.49 -14.35
C THR A 56 -9.36 -12.83 -13.70
N GLY A 57 -9.96 -12.84 -12.51
CA GLY A 57 -10.15 -14.05 -11.70
C GLY A 57 -8.85 -14.62 -11.13
N THR A 58 -7.71 -13.90 -11.27
CA THR A 58 -6.40 -14.35 -10.79
C THR A 58 -6.21 -14.04 -9.31
N MET A 59 -5.43 -14.88 -8.64
CA MET A 59 -5.02 -14.65 -7.26
C MET A 59 -3.49 -14.57 -7.18
N ARG A 60 -2.99 -13.48 -6.60
CA ARG A 60 -1.58 -13.32 -6.25
C ARG A 60 -1.41 -13.59 -4.77
N SER A 61 -0.59 -14.58 -4.44
CA SER A 61 -0.30 -14.95 -3.05
C SER A 61 0.90 -14.18 -2.53
N TYR A 62 0.86 -13.84 -1.24
CA TYR A 62 1.96 -13.21 -0.53
C TYR A 62 2.33 -14.05 0.69
N SER A 63 3.63 -14.23 0.88
CA SER A 63 4.24 -14.85 2.04
C SER A 63 5.23 -13.88 2.64
N PHE A 64 5.19 -13.69 3.95
CA PHE A 64 6.08 -12.77 4.64
C PHE A 64 6.89 -13.53 5.69
N SER A 65 8.20 -13.29 5.68
CA SER A 65 9.06 -13.66 6.81
C SER A 65 8.90 -12.66 7.96
N TYR A 66 9.38 -13.05 9.14
CA TYR A 66 9.49 -12.14 10.27
C TYR A 66 10.32 -10.89 9.96
N GLU A 67 11.34 -10.99 9.11
CA GLU A 67 12.18 -9.87 8.71
C GLU A 67 11.41 -8.90 7.80
N ASP A 68 10.63 -9.41 6.84
CA ASP A 68 9.78 -8.59 5.98
C ASP A 68 8.78 -7.78 6.82
N LEU A 69 8.13 -8.45 7.77
CA LEU A 69 7.14 -7.82 8.66
C LEU A 69 7.79 -6.82 9.63
N TRP A 70 9.01 -7.08 10.08
CA TRP A 70 9.77 -6.11 10.86
C TRP A 70 10.06 -4.84 10.05
N ARG A 71 10.50 -4.98 8.79
CA ARG A 71 10.75 -3.84 7.89
C ARG A 71 9.47 -3.04 7.64
N ILE A 72 8.37 -3.72 7.35
CA ILE A 72 7.06 -3.07 7.17
C ILE A 72 6.65 -2.33 8.45
N LYS A 73 6.85 -2.92 9.63
CA LYS A 73 6.58 -2.26 10.90
C LYS A 73 7.44 -1.02 11.09
N GLN A 74 8.72 -1.04 10.70
CA GLN A 74 9.56 0.17 10.74
C GLN A 74 9.01 1.26 9.82
N THR A 75 8.65 0.93 8.57
CA THR A 75 8.02 1.90 7.65
C THR A 75 6.78 2.56 8.25
N ILE A 76 5.89 1.79 8.88
CA ILE A 76 4.69 2.34 9.54
C ILE A 76 5.07 3.34 10.64
N LEU A 77 6.08 3.02 11.46
CA LEU A 77 6.52 3.87 12.56
C LEU A 77 7.22 5.14 12.07
N ASP A 78 8.04 5.02 11.02
CA ASP A 78 8.73 6.15 10.39
C ASP A 78 7.71 7.10 9.75
N ASP A 79 6.75 6.58 8.98
CA ASP A 79 5.69 7.36 8.36
C ASP A 79 4.81 8.03 9.42
N PHE A 80 4.44 7.31 10.49
CA PHE A 80 3.69 7.89 11.61
C PHE A 80 4.46 9.04 12.28
N THR A 81 5.76 8.84 12.52
CA THR A 81 6.61 9.87 13.13
C THR A 81 6.69 11.11 12.24
N ALA A 82 6.88 10.93 10.93
CA ALA A 82 6.91 12.03 9.97
C ALA A 82 5.57 12.78 9.91
N MET A 83 4.45 12.05 9.83
CA MET A 83 3.10 12.64 9.81
C MET A 83 2.71 13.32 11.12
N ASN A 84 3.26 12.89 12.25
CA ASN A 84 2.94 13.49 13.54
C ASN A 84 3.89 14.62 13.94
N ALA A 85 4.96 14.87 13.16
CA ALA A 85 5.96 15.88 13.48
C ALA A 85 5.45 17.33 13.36
N SER A 86 4.47 17.57 12.48
CA SER A 86 3.95 18.92 12.21
C SER A 86 2.59 18.90 11.55
N SER A 87 1.75 19.90 11.80
CA SER A 87 0.52 20.17 11.03
C SER A 87 0.70 21.25 9.97
N ALA A 88 1.89 21.86 9.87
CA ALA A 88 2.18 22.88 8.88
C ALA A 88 2.32 22.26 7.49
N ILE A 89 1.62 22.80 6.50
CA ILE A 89 1.64 22.30 5.10
C ILE A 89 3.06 22.19 4.56
N GLY A 90 3.92 23.17 4.85
CA GLY A 90 5.32 23.18 4.40
C GLY A 90 6.21 22.08 4.96
N ALA A 91 5.75 21.32 5.97
CA ALA A 91 6.46 20.15 6.49
C ALA A 91 6.25 18.88 5.65
N TYR A 92 5.36 18.93 4.66
CA TYR A 92 5.02 17.81 3.77
C TYR A 92 5.47 18.14 2.34
N PRO A 93 6.77 17.98 2.04
CA PRO A 93 7.29 18.28 0.71
C PRO A 93 6.65 17.37 -0.33
N ALA A 94 6.44 17.87 -1.55
CA ALA A 94 5.98 17.00 -2.61
C ALA A 94 7.08 16.01 -3.01
N SER A 95 6.67 14.87 -3.56
CA SER A 95 7.57 13.88 -4.16
C SER A 95 7.22 13.76 -5.65
N PRO A 96 7.63 14.74 -6.49
CA PRO A 96 7.22 14.78 -7.89
C PRO A 96 7.85 13.61 -8.66
N ALA A 97 7.00 12.83 -9.32
CA ALA A 97 7.41 11.81 -10.28
C ALA A 97 6.49 11.89 -11.49
N PRO A 98 6.99 11.92 -12.74
CA PRO A 98 6.17 12.19 -13.93
C PRO A 98 4.89 11.35 -14.01
N GLY A 99 4.99 10.03 -13.78
CA GLY A 99 3.83 9.14 -13.77
C GLY A 99 2.83 9.44 -12.64
N LYS A 100 3.32 9.70 -11.43
CA LYS A 100 2.47 10.02 -10.25
C LYS A 100 1.78 11.37 -10.42
N CYS A 101 2.47 12.39 -10.94
CA CYS A 101 1.91 13.73 -11.12
C CYS A 101 0.75 13.77 -12.13
N MET A 102 0.76 12.91 -13.15
CA MET A 102 -0.30 12.85 -14.16
C MET A 102 -1.61 12.28 -13.64
N SER A 103 -1.56 11.34 -12.69
CA SER A 103 -2.74 10.70 -12.08
C SER A 103 -3.10 11.26 -10.71
N CYS A 104 -2.22 12.05 -10.07
CA CYS A 104 -2.44 12.61 -8.74
C CYS A 104 -3.68 13.53 -8.71
N PRO A 105 -4.67 13.27 -7.84
CA PRO A 105 -5.84 14.12 -7.68
C PRO A 105 -5.50 15.55 -7.23
N PHE A 106 -4.38 15.73 -6.55
CA PHE A 106 -3.91 17.02 -6.03
C PHE A 106 -3.01 17.77 -7.01
N ALA A 107 -2.81 17.27 -8.24
CA ALA A 107 -1.91 17.88 -9.21
C ALA A 107 -2.30 19.33 -9.54
N THR A 108 -3.58 19.68 -9.53
CA THR A 108 -4.05 21.05 -9.86
C THR A 108 -3.67 22.09 -8.80
N VAL A 109 -3.44 21.67 -7.56
CA VAL A 109 -3.08 22.54 -6.44
C VAL A 109 -1.63 22.39 -5.99
N CYS A 110 -0.95 21.32 -6.42
CA CYS A 110 0.46 21.06 -6.14
C CYS A 110 1.35 21.87 -7.10
N PRO A 111 2.17 22.83 -6.60
CA PRO A 111 3.05 23.63 -7.46
C PRO A 111 4.07 22.80 -8.24
N GLU A 112 4.46 21.65 -7.70
CA GLU A 112 5.49 20.78 -8.28
C GLU A 112 4.97 19.80 -9.34
N SER A 113 3.65 19.70 -9.54
CA SER A 113 3.05 18.74 -10.47
C SER A 113 3.30 19.08 -11.95
N ARG A 114 3.58 20.35 -12.25
CA ARG A 114 3.69 20.95 -13.60
C ARG A 114 2.49 20.69 -14.55
N ARG A 115 1.36 20.19 -14.06
CA ARG A 115 0.20 19.86 -14.92
C ARG A 115 -0.40 21.10 -15.60
N GLY A 116 -0.28 22.28 -14.98
CA GLY A 116 -0.67 23.55 -15.58
C GLY A 116 0.16 23.94 -16.81
N GLU A 117 1.40 23.46 -16.95
CA GLU A 117 2.26 23.74 -18.11
C GLU A 117 1.87 22.87 -19.33
N TYR A 118 1.46 21.62 -19.09
CA TYR A 118 1.05 20.68 -20.15
C TYR A 118 -0.33 20.99 -20.76
N VAL A 119 -1.26 21.55 -19.98
CA VAL A 119 -2.62 21.90 -20.47
C VAL A 119 -2.62 23.20 -21.29
N ALA A 120 -1.58 24.04 -21.16
CA ALA A 120 -1.49 25.35 -21.79
C ALA A 120 -0.77 25.38 -23.17
N GLY A 121 -0.43 24.22 -23.76
CA GLY A 121 0.04 24.14 -25.15
C GLY A 121 1.24 25.03 -25.49
N LYS A 122 2.25 25.09 -24.62
CA LYS A 122 3.54 25.72 -24.95
C LYS A 122 4.59 24.65 -25.25
N VAL A 123 4.74 24.38 -26.55
CA VAL A 123 6.02 23.99 -27.17
C VAL A 123 6.90 25.25 -27.23
#